data_AF-A0A2K4ZGJ9-F1
#
_entry.id   AF-A0A2K4ZGJ9-F1
#
_cell.length_a   1.000
_cell.length_b   1.000
_cell.length_c   1.000
_cell.angle_alpha   90.00
_cell.angle_beta   90.00
_cell.angle_gamma   90.00
#
_symmetry.space_group_name_H-M   'P 1'
#
loop_
_entity.id
_entity.type
_entity.pdbx_description
1 polymer ?
#
loop_
_entity_poly.entity_id
_entity_poly.type
_entity_poly.pdbx_seq_one_letter_code
_entity_poly.pdbx_strand_id
1 'polypeptide(L)'
;MFYHVALLQGVLNSATEKLLLDYYISRAEGIYYVYYKCLGKLPETFASKETSHYLAAVEALADYQQAREKLSFVANWLISNKNECGSWDLGTSVKDGVYFPLADSWRRKELRISDCTERISNLLQKIT
;
A
#
# COMPACT_ATOMS: atom_id res chain seq x y z
N MET A 1 15.42 0.49 4.26
CA MET A 1 15.50 1.47 5.36
C MET A 1 14.08 1.87 5.74
N PHE A 2 13.41 1.05 6.56
CA PHE A 2 12.04 1.31 6.99
C PHE A 2 11.98 2.47 7.99
N TYR A 3 12.85 2.47 9.00
CA TYR A 3 12.84 3.45 10.09
C TYR A 3 12.90 4.91 9.64
N HIS A 4 13.60 5.22 8.55
CA HIS A 4 13.68 6.58 8.04
C HIS A 4 12.30 7.08 7.58
N VAL A 5 11.53 6.21 6.93
CA VAL A 5 10.18 6.53 6.47
C VAL A 5 9.18 6.65 7.61
N ALA A 6 9.38 5.89 8.69
CA ALA A 6 8.51 5.95 9.85
C ALA A 6 8.80 7.16 10.75
N LEU A 7 10.08 7.50 10.94
CA LEU A 7 10.52 8.51 11.91
C LEU A 7 10.53 9.93 11.35
N LEU A 8 10.55 10.12 10.03
CA LEU A 8 10.64 11.44 9.41
C LEU A 8 9.27 12.07 9.06
N GLN A 9 8.17 11.40 9.39
CA GLN A 9 6.83 11.94 9.18
C GLN A 9 6.62 13.20 10.04
N GLY A 10 6.11 14.27 9.44
CA GLY A 10 5.77 15.52 10.14
C GLY A 10 6.95 16.39 10.60
N VAL A 11 8.20 15.97 10.38
CA VAL A 11 9.41 16.74 10.75
C VAL A 11 10.12 17.37 9.56
N LEU A 12 9.74 17.00 8.34
CA LEU A 12 10.33 17.54 7.10
C LEU A 12 9.51 18.71 6.57
N ASN A 13 10.20 19.66 5.93
CA ASN A 13 9.51 20.65 5.12
C ASN A 13 8.99 19.99 3.82
N SER A 14 8.01 20.63 3.18
CA SER A 14 7.35 20.12 1.97
C SER A 14 8.33 19.75 0.85
N ALA A 15 9.35 20.58 0.58
CA ALA A 15 10.31 20.32 -0.50
C ALA A 15 11.16 19.07 -0.22
N THR A 16 11.68 18.93 1.00
CA THR A 16 12.45 17.75 1.42
C THR A 16 11.60 16.49 1.44
N GLU A 17 10.33 16.60 1.89
CA GLU A 17 9.39 15.49 1.89
C GLU A 17 9.12 14.98 0.47
N LYS A 18 8.92 15.86 -0.51
CA LYS A 18 8.77 15.46 -1.93
C LYS A 18 9.96 14.64 -2.41
N LEU A 19 11.18 15.10 -2.13
CA LEU A 19 12.41 14.40 -2.52
C LEU A 19 12.55 13.05 -1.82
N LEU A 20 12.16 12.95 -0.54
CA LEU A 20 12.16 11.69 0.19
C LEU A 20 11.20 10.68 -0.44
N LEU A 21 9.97 11.10 -0.76
CA LEU A 21 8.98 10.24 -1.42
C LEU A 21 9.47 9.81 -2.81
N ASP A 22 10.01 10.74 -3.61
CA ASP A 22 10.59 10.42 -4.93
C ASP A 22 11.71 9.37 -4.83
N TYR A 23 12.58 9.50 -3.82
CA TYR A 23 13.62 8.53 -3.53
C TYR A 23 13.02 7.14 -3.23
N TYR A 24 12.05 7.03 -2.33
CA TYR A 24 11.46 5.74 -1.98
C TYR A 24 10.66 5.10 -3.12
N ILE A 25 9.98 5.92 -3.92
CA ILE A 25 9.20 5.46 -5.08
C ILE A 25 10.12 4.91 -6.17
N SER A 26 11.21 5.63 -6.49
CA SER A 26 12.12 5.28 -7.60
C SER A 26 13.17 4.23 -7.25
N ARG A 27 13.42 3.98 -5.97
CA ARG A 27 14.44 3.05 -5.50
C ARG A 27 14.14 1.60 -5.91
N ALA A 28 15.15 0.89 -6.43
CA ALA A 28 15.00 -0.47 -6.92
C ALA A 28 14.77 -1.52 -5.82
N GLU A 29 15.39 -1.35 -4.65
CA GLU A 29 15.33 -2.33 -3.55
C GLU A 29 14.11 -2.17 -2.63
N GLY A 30 13.24 -1.19 -2.93
CA GLY A 30 12.04 -0.91 -2.16
C GLY A 30 12.31 -0.46 -0.71
N ILE A 31 11.42 -0.87 0.19
CA ILE A 31 11.49 -0.57 1.63
C ILE A 31 11.85 -1.86 2.38
N TYR A 32 13.11 -1.95 2.79
CA TYR A 32 13.65 -3.07 3.57
C TYR A 32 12.70 -3.55 4.69
N TYR A 33 12.54 -4.87 4.82
CA TYR A 33 11.57 -5.62 5.65
C TYR A 33 10.10 -5.57 5.23
N VAL A 34 9.70 -4.63 4.36
CA VAL A 34 8.30 -4.44 3.98
C VAL A 34 8.06 -4.92 2.55
N TYR A 35 8.82 -4.39 1.60
CA TYR A 35 8.68 -4.68 0.18
C TYR A 35 10.03 -4.55 -0.52
N TYR A 36 10.41 -5.57 -1.31
CA TYR A 36 11.76 -5.72 -1.85
C TYR A 36 11.90 -5.30 -3.31
N LYS A 37 10.85 -4.75 -3.92
CA LYS A 37 10.87 -4.24 -5.30
C LYS A 37 10.62 -2.73 -5.34
N CYS A 38 10.86 -2.14 -6.50
CA CYS A 38 10.59 -0.73 -6.76
C CYS A 38 9.11 -0.39 -6.58
N LEU A 39 8.80 0.63 -5.78
CA LEU A 39 7.42 1.06 -5.52
C LEU A 39 6.79 1.76 -6.74
N GLY A 40 7.60 2.38 -7.58
CA GLY A 40 7.17 2.95 -8.86
C GLY A 40 6.75 1.90 -9.89
N LYS A 41 6.95 0.61 -9.61
CA LYS A 41 6.45 -0.50 -10.43
C LYS A 41 5.29 -1.19 -9.69
N LEU A 42 4.11 -1.12 -10.29
CA LEU A 42 2.91 -1.75 -9.74
C LEU A 42 3.02 -3.29 -9.82
N PRO A 43 2.46 -4.03 -8.85
CA PRO A 43 2.38 -5.49 -8.94
C PRO A 43 1.64 -5.96 -10.20
N GLU A 44 2.18 -6.99 -10.86
CA GLU A 44 1.58 -7.54 -12.09
C GLU A 44 0.23 -8.20 -11.85
N THR A 45 0.09 -8.88 -10.71
CA THR A 45 -1.15 -9.57 -10.30
C THR A 45 -1.70 -8.93 -9.04
N PHE A 46 -2.90 -8.35 -9.12
CA PHE A 46 -3.55 -7.70 -7.99
C PHE A 46 -3.82 -8.67 -6.83
N ALA A 47 -4.44 -9.83 -7.10
CA ALA A 47 -4.73 -10.85 -6.09
C ALA A 47 -3.49 -11.69 -5.73
N SER A 48 -2.55 -11.10 -4.98
CA SER A 48 -1.28 -11.72 -4.65
C SER A 48 -0.72 -11.28 -3.29
N LYS A 49 0.21 -12.08 -2.73
CA LYS A 49 1.03 -11.69 -1.57
C LYS A 49 1.87 -10.45 -1.87
N GLU A 50 2.36 -10.33 -3.10
CA GLU A 50 3.14 -9.19 -3.54
C GLU A 50 2.35 -7.89 -3.37
N THR A 51 1.07 -7.88 -3.75
CA THR A 51 0.20 -6.72 -3.53
C THR A 51 0.04 -6.39 -2.05
N SER A 52 -0.13 -7.36 -1.16
CA SER A 52 -0.23 -7.08 0.29
C SER A 52 1.02 -6.39 0.84
N HIS A 53 2.21 -6.87 0.44
CA HIS A 53 3.48 -6.26 0.81
C HIS A 53 3.68 -4.89 0.17
N TYR A 54 3.28 -4.74 -1.10
CA TYR A 54 3.30 -3.46 -1.81
C TYR A 54 2.43 -2.43 -1.09
N LEU A 55 1.18 -2.79 -0.75
CA LEU A 55 0.26 -1.93 -0.02
C LEU A 55 0.84 -1.50 1.32
N ALA A 56 1.52 -2.39 2.04
CA ALA A 56 2.17 -2.01 3.29
C ALA A 56 3.31 -0.99 3.12
N ALA A 57 4.07 -1.10 2.03
CA ALA A 57 5.09 -0.11 1.71
C ALA A 57 4.47 1.25 1.34
N VAL A 58 3.34 1.24 0.61
CA VAL A 58 2.58 2.45 0.27
C VAL A 58 1.94 3.06 1.52
N GLU A 59 1.38 2.25 2.43
CA GLU A 59 0.82 2.69 3.72
C GLU A 59 1.86 3.43 4.56
N ALA A 60 3.11 2.95 4.57
CA ALA A 60 4.20 3.63 5.27
C ALA A 60 4.55 5.01 4.68
N LEU A 61 4.24 5.24 3.40
CA LEU A 61 4.39 6.53 2.71
C LEU A 61 3.13 7.41 2.78
N ALA A 62 1.96 6.82 3.02
CA ALA A 62 0.66 7.49 2.88
C ALA A 62 0.42 8.59 3.93
N ASP A 63 1.12 8.55 5.06
CA ASP A 63 0.97 9.53 6.14
C ASP A 63 1.78 10.82 5.92
N TYR A 64 2.58 10.89 4.86
CA TYR A 64 3.26 12.12 4.45
C TYR A 64 2.28 13.08 3.77
N GLN A 65 2.43 14.38 4.00
CA GLN A 65 1.55 15.40 3.44
C GLN A 65 1.58 15.44 1.90
N GLN A 66 2.73 15.18 1.30
CA GLN A 66 2.95 15.15 -0.15
C GLN A 66 2.59 13.80 -0.78
N ALA A 67 2.11 12.82 0.01
CA ALA A 67 1.77 11.49 -0.47
C ALA A 67 0.67 11.51 -1.54
N ARG A 68 -0.35 12.37 -1.41
CA ARG A 68 -1.44 12.48 -2.38
C ARG A 68 -0.96 12.77 -3.80
N GLU A 69 -0.04 13.72 -3.93
CA GLU A 69 0.55 14.07 -5.24
C GLU A 69 1.36 12.88 -5.78
N LYS A 70 2.24 12.32 -4.94
CA LYS A 70 3.25 11.33 -5.35
C LYS A 70 2.70 9.92 -5.56
N LEU A 71 1.64 9.53 -4.85
CA LEU A 71 1.03 8.19 -4.88
C LEU A 71 -0.27 8.14 -5.70
N SER A 72 -0.59 9.20 -6.44
CA SER A 72 -1.77 9.27 -7.32
C SER A 72 -1.85 8.11 -8.32
N PHE A 73 -0.72 7.63 -8.83
CA PHE A 73 -0.66 6.45 -9.70
C PHE A 73 -1.12 5.16 -8.98
N VAL A 74 -0.83 5.03 -7.68
CA VAL A 74 -1.31 3.91 -6.86
C VAL A 74 -2.80 4.01 -6.63
N ALA A 75 -3.32 5.21 -6.36
CA ALA A 75 -4.76 5.44 -6.20
C ALA A 75 -5.53 5.01 -7.46
N ASN A 76 -5.04 5.44 -8.64
CA ASN A 76 -5.62 5.06 -9.93
C ASN A 76 -5.60 3.54 -10.15
N TRP A 77 -4.48 2.88 -9.83
CA TRP A 77 -4.36 1.43 -9.94
C TRP A 77 -5.29 0.67 -8.98
N LEU A 78 -5.44 1.14 -7.73
CA LEU A 78 -6.38 0.55 -6.78
C LEU A 78 -7.81 0.69 -7.30
N ILE A 79 -8.21 1.87 -7.77
CA ILE A 79 -9.55 2.12 -8.31
C ILE A 79 -9.82 1.23 -9.54
N SER A 80 -8.84 1.02 -10.42
CA SER A 80 -9.00 0.17 -11.60
C SER A 80 -9.14 -1.32 -11.28
N ASN A 81 -8.67 -1.77 -10.12
CA ASN A 81 -8.75 -3.17 -9.67
C ASN A 81 -9.99 -3.45 -8.79
N LYS A 82 -10.90 -2.49 -8.70
CA LYS A 82 -12.18 -2.64 -8.01
C LYS A 82 -13.06 -3.66 -8.75
N ASN A 83 -13.71 -4.56 -8.02
CA ASN A 83 -14.62 -5.55 -8.61
C ASN A 83 -15.99 -4.94 -8.97
N GLU A 84 -16.86 -5.72 -9.60
CA GLU A 84 -18.21 -5.29 -10.02
C GLU A 84 -19.08 -4.75 -8.85
N CYS A 85 -18.85 -5.24 -7.64
CA CYS A 85 -19.55 -4.81 -6.42
C CYS A 85 -18.87 -3.62 -5.73
N GLY A 86 -17.87 -3.00 -6.36
CA GLY A 86 -17.17 -1.85 -5.79
C GLY A 86 -16.15 -2.18 -4.69
N SER A 87 -15.81 -3.46 -4.51
CA SER A 87 -14.97 -3.98 -3.42
C SER A 87 -13.63 -4.53 -3.94
N TRP A 88 -12.72 -4.91 -3.04
CA TRP A 88 -11.44 -5.51 -3.39
C TRP A 88 -11.25 -6.89 -2.76
N ASP A 89 -10.56 -7.78 -3.48
CA ASP A 89 -10.16 -9.10 -2.98
C ASP A 89 -8.71 -9.39 -3.39
N LEU A 90 -7.82 -9.57 -2.42
CA LEU A 90 -6.43 -9.95 -2.66
C LEU A 90 -6.23 -11.47 -2.85
N GLY A 91 -7.30 -12.26 -2.76
CA GLY A 91 -7.27 -13.71 -2.93
C GLY A 91 -6.80 -14.47 -1.69
N THR A 92 -7.04 -15.79 -1.66
CA THR A 92 -6.72 -16.64 -0.50
C THR A 92 -5.22 -16.80 -0.24
N SER A 93 -4.40 -16.61 -1.27
CA SER A 93 -2.94 -16.76 -1.20
C SER A 93 -2.29 -15.67 -0.36
N VAL A 94 -2.97 -14.54 -0.12
CA VAL A 94 -2.45 -13.37 0.58
C VAL A 94 -2.16 -13.60 2.07
N LYS A 95 -2.65 -14.70 2.66
CA LYS A 95 -2.32 -15.07 4.04
C LYS A 95 -0.81 -15.38 4.16
N ASP A 96 -0.04 -14.35 4.48
CA ASP A 96 1.42 -14.37 4.58
C ASP A 96 1.92 -14.49 6.03
N GLY A 97 1.05 -14.25 7.01
CA GLY A 97 1.40 -14.28 8.44
C GLY A 97 2.10 -13.01 8.93
N VAL A 98 2.23 -12.00 8.07
CA VAL A 98 2.83 -10.70 8.35
C VAL A 98 1.73 -9.64 8.50
N TYR A 99 0.78 -9.60 7.56
CA TYR A 99 -0.37 -8.70 7.59
C TYR A 99 -1.60 -9.48 8.01
N PHE A 100 -2.11 -9.15 9.20
CA PHE A 100 -3.21 -9.89 9.79
C PHE A 100 -4.57 -9.38 9.31
N PRO A 101 -5.54 -10.29 9.11
CA PRO A 101 -6.91 -9.92 8.86
C PRO A 101 -7.50 -9.15 10.06
N LEU A 102 -8.42 -8.22 9.79
CA LEU A 102 -9.25 -7.61 10.85
C LEU A 102 -10.30 -8.62 11.33
N ALA A 103 -10.82 -9.43 10.42
CA ALA A 103 -11.73 -10.52 10.71
C ALA A 103 -11.00 -11.78 11.18
N ASP A 104 -11.75 -12.73 11.77
CA ASP A 104 -11.19 -13.97 12.33
C ASP A 104 -10.42 -14.83 11.32
N SER A 105 -10.81 -14.80 10.03
CA SER A 105 -10.21 -15.66 9.02
C SER A 105 -10.50 -15.25 7.58
N TRP A 106 -9.44 -14.99 6.82
CA TRP A 106 -9.47 -14.85 5.36
C TRP A 106 -9.74 -16.13 4.57
N ARG A 107 -9.96 -17.28 5.26
CA ARG A 107 -10.48 -18.49 4.60
C ARG A 107 -11.92 -18.28 4.10
N ARG A 108 -12.70 -17.47 4.83
CA ARG A 108 -14.05 -17.07 4.41
C ARG A 108 -13.92 -15.93 3.40
N LYS A 109 -14.51 -16.11 2.22
CA LYS A 109 -14.38 -15.16 1.11
C LYS A 109 -14.97 -13.80 1.48
N GLU A 110 -16.11 -13.79 2.13
CA GLU A 110 -16.85 -12.58 2.48
C GLU A 110 -16.05 -11.71 3.46
N LEU A 111 -15.45 -12.34 4.48
CA LEU A 111 -14.61 -11.66 5.46
C LEU A 111 -13.33 -11.11 4.83
N ARG A 112 -12.70 -11.87 3.92
CA ARG A 112 -11.50 -11.41 3.22
C ARG A 112 -11.80 -10.19 2.34
N ILE A 113 -12.90 -10.22 1.60
CA ILE A 113 -13.33 -9.08 0.77
C ILE A 113 -13.58 -7.86 1.65
N SER A 114 -14.27 -8.03 2.78
CA SER A 114 -14.53 -6.95 3.73
C SER A 114 -13.24 -6.31 4.23
N ASP A 115 -12.29 -7.11 4.71
CA ASP A 115 -11.02 -6.62 5.24
C ASP A 115 -10.14 -5.96 4.17
N CYS A 116 -10.05 -6.55 2.98
CA CYS A 116 -9.31 -5.97 1.86
C CYS A 116 -9.92 -4.62 1.45
N THR A 117 -11.26 -4.55 1.44
CA THR A 117 -11.99 -3.34 1.10
C THR A 117 -11.77 -2.25 2.14
N GLU A 118 -11.84 -2.57 3.43
CA GLU A 118 -11.55 -1.65 4.52
C GLU A 118 -10.12 -1.08 4.41
N ARG A 119 -9.12 -1.97 4.29
CA ARG A 119 -7.70 -1.59 4.16
C ARG A 119 -7.48 -0.64 2.98
N ILE A 120 -7.96 -1.01 1.80
CA ILE A 120 -7.76 -0.23 0.57
C ILE A 120 -8.55 1.09 0.60
N SER A 121 -9.75 1.09 1.19
CA SER A 121 -10.55 2.32 1.31
C SER A 121 -9.88 3.32 2.24
N ASN A 122 -9.35 2.88 3.38
CA ASN A 122 -8.59 3.72 4.30
C ASN A 122 -7.31 4.26 3.66
N LEU A 123 -6.60 3.43 2.88
CA LEU A 123 -5.44 3.90 2.12
C LEU A 123 -5.83 4.97 1.10
N LEU A 124 -6.89 4.73 0.31
CA LEU A 124 -7.38 5.68 -0.68
C LEU A 124 -7.76 7.04 -0.08
N GLN A 125 -8.36 7.08 1.11
CA GLN A 125 -8.68 8.34 1.81
C GLN A 125 -7.44 9.18 2.14
N LYS A 126 -6.27 8.55 2.33
CA LYS A 126 -5.03 9.26 2.61
C LYS A 126 -4.38 9.80 1.33
N ILE A 127 -4.43 9.02 0.25
CA ILE A 127 -3.70 9.30 -1.00
C ILE A 127 -4.54 9.93 -2.12
N THR A 128 -5.83 10.16 -1.89
CA THR A 128 -6.75 10.91 -2.78
C THR A 128 -7.16 12.21 -2.11
#